data_AF-A0A849I3C9-F1
#
_entry.id   AF-A0A849I3C9-F1
#
_cell.length_a   1.000
_cell.length_b   1.000
_cell.length_c   1.000
_cell.angle_alpha   90.00
_cell.angle_beta   90.00
_cell.angle_gamma   90.00
#
_symmetry.space_group_name_H-M   'P 1'
#
loop_
_entity.id
_entity.type
_entity.pdbx_description
1 polymer ?
#
loop_
_entity_poly.entity_id
_entity_poly.type
_entity_poly.pdbx_seq_one_letter_code
_entity_poly.pdbx_strand_id
1 'polypeptide(L)'
;MTGVAFGIFLKKTFGFIRPHHAPMLGEEAATSFPSGHALLASLLLFSIAFAVLRCASPAGRFRVGALAFGSAAALSLLVGLSRVHLGLHWPTDVVAGWAAGAGWALLFSLVFVGQKRELASGAK
;
A
#
# COMPACT_ATOMS: atom_id res chain seq x y z
N MET A 1 0.93 -2.24 12.71
CA MET A 1 1.41 -0.99 13.34
C MET A 1 2.58 -0.36 12.57
N THR A 2 3.52 -1.13 11.98
CA THR A 2 4.71 -0.62 11.27
C THR A 2 4.43 0.15 9.97
N GLY A 3 3.46 -0.27 9.15
CA GLY A 3 3.13 0.42 7.89
C GLY A 3 2.54 1.82 8.07
N VAL A 4 1.79 2.05 9.15
CA VAL A 4 1.26 3.39 9.50
C VAL A 4 2.40 4.31 9.92
N ALA A 5 3.35 3.80 10.72
CA ALA A 5 4.53 4.56 11.13
C ALA A 5 5.41 4.96 9.93
N PHE A 6 5.57 4.07 8.93
CA PHE A 6 6.25 4.39 7.68
C PHE A 6 5.56 5.52 6.90
N GLY A 7 4.22 5.49 6.80
CA GLY A 7 3.46 6.58 6.19
C GLY A 7 3.61 7.92 6.91
N ILE A 8 3.63 7.91 8.25
CA ILE A 8 3.85 9.11 9.07
C ILE A 8 5.26 9.68 8.86
N PHE A 9 6.28 8.82 8.78
CA PHE A 9 7.66 9.22 8.52
C PHE A 9 7.83 9.93 7.16
N LEU A 10 7.27 9.35 6.09
CA LEU A 10 7.32 9.98 4.76
C LEU A 10 6.63 11.34 4.73
N LYS A 11 5.47 11.45 5.40
CA LYS A 11 4.68 12.69 5.48
C LYS A 11 5.43 13.82 6.18
N LYS A 12 6.23 13.51 7.22
CA LYS A 12 7.08 14.48 7.92
C LYS A 12 8.31 14.92 7.11
N THR A 13 8.75 14.12 6.15
CA THR A 13 10.02 14.36 5.43
C THR A 13 9.84 15.19 4.15
N PHE A 14 8.73 15.03 3.42
CA PHE A 14 8.59 15.60 2.06
C PHE A 14 7.63 16.78 1.88
N GLY A 15 6.71 17.03 2.81
CA GLY A 15 6.13 18.38 2.99
C GLY A 15 5.40 19.08 1.82
N PHE A 16 4.94 18.40 0.76
CA PHE A 16 4.29 19.10 -0.39
C PHE A 16 2.93 19.72 -0.04
N ILE A 17 2.67 20.95 -0.48
CA ILE A 17 1.41 21.69 -0.28
C ILE A 17 0.30 21.11 -1.18
N ARG A 18 -0.95 21.06 -0.68
CA ARG A 18 -2.12 20.54 -1.43
C ARG A 18 -2.54 21.46 -2.58
N PRO A 19 -3.11 20.92 -3.68
CA PRO A 19 -3.53 21.71 -4.84
C PRO A 19 -4.53 22.82 -4.48
N HIS A 20 -5.42 22.55 -3.51
CA HIS A 20 -6.30 23.55 -2.93
C HIS A 20 -5.96 23.76 -1.45
N HIS A 21 -5.77 25.02 -1.05
CA HIS A 21 -5.86 25.41 0.36
C HIS A 21 -7.26 25.07 0.83
N ALA A 22 -7.46 23.91 1.46
CA ALA A 22 -8.71 23.57 2.12
C ALA A 22 -8.70 24.29 3.48
N PRO A 23 -9.33 25.48 3.63
CA PRO A 23 -9.23 26.25 4.87
C PRO A 23 -9.93 25.54 6.04
N MET A 24 -10.72 24.49 5.73
CA MET A 24 -11.47 23.68 6.67
C MET A 24 -10.73 22.42 7.18
N LEU A 25 -9.59 22.06 6.59
CA LEU A 25 -8.77 20.95 7.07
C LEU A 25 -7.58 21.58 7.80
N GLY A 26 -7.60 21.58 9.14
CA GLY A 26 -6.62 22.27 9.99
C GLY A 26 -5.15 22.00 9.63
N GLU A 27 -4.23 22.79 10.18
CA GLU A 27 -2.80 22.85 9.80
C GLU A 27 -2.08 21.48 9.66
N GLU A 28 -2.53 20.42 10.35
CA GLU A 28 -2.02 19.05 10.21
C GLU A 28 -2.30 18.37 8.84
N ALA A 29 -3.18 18.98 8.03
CA ALA A 29 -3.51 18.57 6.67
C ALA A 29 -2.65 19.25 5.60
N ALA A 30 -1.68 20.10 5.97
CA ALA A 30 -0.89 20.88 5.02
C ALA A 30 -0.05 20.05 4.03
N THR A 31 0.27 18.79 4.37
CA THR A 31 1.11 17.93 3.53
C THR A 31 0.30 16.90 2.73
N SER A 32 0.50 16.89 1.42
CA SER A 32 -0.18 16.06 0.42
C SER A 32 0.49 14.71 0.17
N PHE A 33 1.77 14.64 0.48
CA PHE A 33 2.66 13.56 0.04
C PHE A 33 3.07 12.62 1.17
N PRO A 34 3.07 11.30 0.93
CA PRO A 34 2.28 10.62 -0.09
C PRO A 34 0.78 10.62 0.27
N SER A 35 -0.09 10.29 -0.67
CA SER A 35 -1.52 10.10 -0.35
C SER A 35 -1.70 8.96 0.64
N GLY A 36 -2.08 9.27 1.89
CA GLY A 36 -2.31 8.27 2.93
C GLY A 36 -3.37 7.24 2.56
N HIS A 37 -4.42 7.65 1.85
CA HIS A 37 -5.46 6.73 1.37
C HIS A 37 -4.92 5.77 0.30
N ALA A 38 -4.14 6.28 -0.66
CA ALA A 38 -3.53 5.44 -1.69
C ALA A 38 -2.48 4.47 -1.09
N LEU A 39 -1.69 4.95 -0.12
CA LEU A 39 -0.72 4.14 0.62
C LEU A 39 -1.39 3.04 1.43
N LEU A 40 -2.38 3.38 2.27
CA LEU A 40 -3.06 2.39 3.11
C LEU A 40 -3.86 1.38 2.29
N ALA A 41 -4.54 1.84 1.22
CA ALA A 41 -5.28 0.96 0.33
C ALA A 41 -4.34 -0.05 -0.37
N SER A 42 -3.25 0.42 -0.99
CA SER A 42 -2.28 -0.48 -1.62
C SER A 42 -1.63 -1.42 -0.59
N LEU A 43 -1.14 -0.90 0.54
CA LEU A 43 -0.53 -1.71 1.59
C LEU A 43 -1.45 -2.82 2.09
N LEU A 44 -2.71 -2.51 2.42
CA LEU A 44 -3.67 -3.49 2.93
C LEU A 44 -4.06 -4.52 1.85
N LEU A 45 -4.48 -4.04 0.67
CA LEU A 45 -5.01 -4.91 -0.38
C LEU A 45 -3.94 -5.85 -0.94
N PHE A 46 -2.72 -5.36 -1.17
CA PHE A 46 -1.63 -6.23 -1.62
C PHE A 46 -1.18 -7.20 -0.51
N SER A 47 -1.19 -6.80 0.76
CA SER A 47 -0.90 -7.73 1.88
C SER A 47 -1.91 -8.88 1.94
N ILE A 48 -3.20 -8.58 1.75
CA ILE A 48 -4.26 -9.61 1.66
C ILE A 48 -4.02 -10.50 0.44
N ALA A 49 -3.70 -9.92 -0.73
CA ALA A 49 -3.42 -10.70 -1.93
C ALA A 49 -2.23 -11.67 -1.74
N PHE A 50 -1.16 -11.22 -1.10
CA PHE A 50 -0.04 -12.09 -0.73
C PHE A 50 -0.45 -13.20 0.26
N ALA A 51 -1.28 -12.89 1.26
CA ALA A 51 -1.77 -13.89 2.21
C ALA A 51 -2.64 -14.95 1.53
N VAL A 52 -3.58 -14.53 0.67
CA VAL A 52 -4.44 -15.43 -0.12
C VAL A 52 -3.61 -16.33 -1.02
N LEU A 53 -2.61 -15.78 -1.72
CA LEU A 53 -1.71 -16.56 -2.58
C LEU A 53 -0.91 -17.63 -1.79
N ARG A 54 -0.62 -17.38 -0.51
CA ARG A 54 0.09 -18.32 0.37
C ARG A 54 -0.78 -19.46 0.87
N CYS A 55 -2.07 -19.20 1.06
CA CYS A 55 -3.03 -20.23 1.49
C CYS A 55 -3.59 -21.04 0.31
N ALA A 56 -3.38 -20.59 -0.92
CA ALA A 56 -3.86 -21.28 -2.12
C ALA A 56 -3.13 -22.62 -2.36
N SER A 57 -3.90 -23.64 -2.76
CA SER A 57 -3.33 -24.93 -3.17
C SER A 57 -2.51 -24.79 -4.46
N PRO A 58 -1.49 -25.66 -4.69
CA PRO A 58 -0.64 -25.58 -5.88
C PRO A 58 -1.42 -25.58 -7.20
N ALA A 59 -2.49 -26.39 -7.28
CA ALA A 59 -3.32 -26.51 -8.48
C ALA A 59 -4.15 -25.25 -8.79
N GLY A 60 -4.55 -24.48 -7.78
CA GLY A 60 -5.37 -23.27 -7.93
C GLY A 60 -4.58 -21.96 -7.85
N ARG A 61 -3.29 -22.02 -7.51
CA ARG A 61 -2.48 -20.87 -7.11
C ARG A 61 -2.45 -19.75 -8.15
N PHE A 62 -2.35 -20.10 -9.43
CA PHE A 62 -2.30 -19.11 -10.50
C PHE A 62 -3.62 -18.32 -10.63
N ARG A 63 -4.77 -19.02 -10.69
CA ARG A 63 -6.09 -18.38 -10.82
C ARG A 63 -6.43 -17.53 -9.60
N VAL A 64 -6.23 -18.10 -8.41
CA VAL A 64 -6.48 -17.40 -7.15
C VAL A 64 -5.57 -16.19 -6.99
N GLY A 65 -4.30 -16.32 -7.36
CA GLY A 65 -3.34 -15.21 -7.39
C GLY A 65 -3.78 -14.10 -8.35
N ALA A 66 -4.10 -14.44 -9.59
CA ALA A 66 -4.53 -13.45 -10.58
C ALA A 66 -5.77 -12.66 -10.12
N LEU A 67 -6.76 -13.35 -9.55
CA LEU A 67 -7.97 -12.71 -9.01
C LEU A 67 -7.65 -11.82 -7.80
N ALA A 68 -6.82 -12.29 -6.87
CA ALA A 68 -6.48 -11.54 -5.66
C ALA A 68 -5.66 -10.28 -5.98
N PHE A 69 -4.64 -10.39 -6.84
CA PHE A 69 -3.82 -9.24 -7.23
C PHE A 69 -4.56 -8.30 -8.18
N GLY A 70 -5.39 -8.83 -9.10
CA GLY A 70 -6.22 -8.02 -9.99
C GLY A 70 -7.26 -7.19 -9.22
N SER A 71 -7.95 -7.79 -8.25
CA SER A 71 -8.91 -7.07 -7.39
C SER A 71 -8.22 -6.06 -6.49
N ALA A 72 -7.07 -6.38 -5.91
CA ALA A 72 -6.27 -5.45 -5.12
C ALA A 72 -5.84 -4.23 -5.95
N ALA A 73 -5.35 -4.44 -7.18
CA ALA A 73 -4.97 -3.35 -8.07
C ALA A 73 -6.18 -2.48 -8.45
N ALA A 74 -7.29 -3.10 -8.86
CA ALA A 74 -8.50 -2.38 -9.26
C ALA A 74 -9.05 -1.50 -8.12
N LEU A 75 -9.19 -2.06 -6.91
CA LEU A 75 -9.68 -1.30 -5.75
C LEU A 75 -8.71 -0.18 -5.35
N SER A 76 -7.40 -0.44 -5.36
CA SER A 76 -6.40 0.59 -5.05
C SER A 76 -6.41 1.72 -6.07
N LEU A 77 -6.61 1.41 -7.36
CA LEU A 77 -6.80 2.37 -8.44
C LEU A 77 -8.04 3.23 -8.19
N LEU A 78 -9.20 2.63 -7.90
CA LEU A 78 -10.44 3.34 -7.61
C LEU A 78 -10.26 4.32 -6.42
N VAL A 79 -9.60 3.87 -5.35
CA VAL A 79 -9.29 4.73 -4.20
C VAL A 79 -8.41 5.90 -4.64
N GLY A 80 -7.31 5.67 -5.35
CA GLY A 80 -6.42 6.76 -5.75
C GLY A 80 -7.07 7.75 -6.72
N LEU A 81 -7.84 7.27 -7.69
CA LEU A 81 -8.61 8.12 -8.62
C LEU A 81 -9.64 8.98 -7.88
N SER A 82 -10.30 8.46 -6.85
CA SER A 82 -11.21 9.26 -6.02
C SER A 82 -10.52 10.47 -5.37
N ARG A 83 -9.24 10.32 -5.00
CA ARG A 83 -8.47 11.39 -4.35
C ARG A 83 -8.04 12.48 -5.32
N VAL A 84 -7.73 12.11 -6.56
CA VAL A 84 -7.45 13.07 -7.64
C VAL A 84 -8.73 13.78 -8.06
N HIS A 85 -9.84 13.04 -8.22
CA HIS A 85 -11.12 13.59 -8.65
C HIS A 85 -11.69 14.61 -7.66
N LEU A 86 -11.54 14.38 -6.37
CA LEU A 86 -11.91 15.33 -5.32
C LEU A 86 -10.97 16.55 -5.21
N GLY A 87 -9.91 16.63 -6.05
CA GLY A 87 -8.92 17.71 -6.01
C GLY A 87 -8.05 17.73 -4.74
N LEU A 88 -8.05 16.64 -3.96
CA LEU A 88 -7.41 16.60 -2.64
C LEU A 88 -5.92 16.24 -2.67
N HIS A 89 -5.46 15.65 -3.79
CA HIS A 89 -4.09 15.18 -3.99
C HIS A 89 -3.67 15.34 -5.45
N TRP A 90 -2.38 15.59 -5.68
CA TRP A 90 -1.80 15.53 -7.01
C TRP A 90 -1.75 14.07 -7.49
N PRO A 91 -1.86 13.80 -8.81
CA PRO A 91 -1.70 12.44 -9.34
C PRO A 91 -0.37 11.78 -8.91
N THR A 92 0.69 12.58 -8.79
CA THR A 92 2.01 12.15 -8.31
C THR A 92 1.99 11.68 -6.85
N ASP A 93 1.21 12.33 -5.98
CA ASP A 93 1.04 11.90 -4.57
C ASP A 93 0.37 10.53 -4.45
N VAL A 94 -0.55 10.25 -5.37
CA VAL A 94 -1.28 8.98 -5.43
C VAL A 94 -0.38 7.87 -5.95
N VAL A 95 0.39 8.12 -7.01
CA VAL A 95 1.37 7.17 -7.55
C VAL A 95 2.43 6.83 -6.50
N ALA A 96 2.96 7.83 -5.79
CA ALA A 96 3.91 7.61 -4.71
C ALA A 96 3.29 6.79 -3.56
N GLY A 97 2.02 7.06 -3.21
CA GLY A 97 1.28 6.27 -2.24
C GLY A 97 1.15 4.80 -2.64
N TRP A 98 0.75 4.52 -3.89
CA TRP A 98 0.67 3.16 -4.40
C TRP A 98 2.01 2.44 -4.40
N ALA A 99 3.07 3.09 -4.88
CA ALA A 99 4.42 2.51 -4.91
C ALA A 99 4.93 2.20 -3.49
N ALA A 100 4.77 3.12 -2.56
CA ALA A 100 5.18 2.95 -1.18
C ALA A 100 4.40 1.82 -0.48
N GLY A 101 3.08 1.78 -0.62
CA GLY A 101 2.25 0.76 0.03
C GLY A 101 2.44 -0.63 -0.57
N ALA A 102 2.49 -0.75 -1.90
CA ALA A 102 2.75 -2.02 -2.59
C ALA A 102 4.17 -2.54 -2.31
N GLY A 103 5.18 -1.65 -2.35
CA GLY A 103 6.56 -1.99 -2.04
C GLY A 103 6.72 -2.48 -0.61
N TRP A 104 6.06 -1.84 0.36
CA TRP A 104 6.09 -2.28 1.75
C TRP A 104 5.43 -3.65 1.96
N ALA A 105 4.28 -3.89 1.32
CA ALA A 105 3.60 -5.19 1.36
C ALA A 105 4.49 -6.31 0.77
N LEU A 106 5.20 -6.02 -0.33
CA LEU A 106 6.14 -6.96 -0.94
C LEU A 106 7.32 -7.26 0.00
N LEU A 107 7.97 -6.23 0.55
CA LEU A 107 9.10 -6.39 1.48
C LEU A 107 8.71 -7.26 2.68
N PHE A 108 7.56 -6.97 3.29
CA PHE A 108 7.08 -7.73 4.44
C PHE A 108 6.80 -9.19 4.07
N SER A 109 6.17 -9.43 2.91
CA SER A 109 5.93 -10.78 2.39
C SER A 109 7.24 -11.56 2.19
N LEU A 110 8.28 -10.93 1.63
CA LEU A 110 9.59 -11.54 1.40
C LEU A 110 10.31 -11.90 2.71
N VAL A 111 10.34 -11.00 3.69
CA VAL A 111 10.92 -11.29 5.02
C VAL A 111 10.22 -12.49 5.67
N PHE A 112 8.89 -12.54 5.59
CA PHE A 112 8.12 -13.68 6.08
C PHE A 112 8.35 -14.99 5.30
N VAL A 113 8.74 -14.93 4.00
CA VAL A 113 9.25 -16.13 3.30
C VAL A 113 10.57 -16.56 3.91
N GLY A 114 11.51 -15.63 4.08
CA GLY A 114 12.87 -15.90 4.55
C GLY A 114 12.88 -16.64 5.89
N GLN A 115 12.14 -16.13 6.87
CA GLN A 115 12.05 -16.74 8.20
C GLN A 115 11.51 -18.18 8.18
N LYS A 116 10.49 -18.47 7.36
CA LYS A 116 9.97 -19.84 7.22
C LYS A 116 10.99 -20.80 6.60
N ARG A 117 11.83 -20.33 5.69
CA ARG A 117 12.87 -21.17 5.06
C ARG A 117 13.99 -21.48 6.05
N GLU A 118 14.42 -20.50 6.85
CA GLU A 118 15.44 -20.67 7.89
C GLU A 118 14.99 -21.66 8.98
N LEU A 119 13.77 -21.52 9.49
CA LEU A 119 13.20 -22.46 10.46
C LEU A 119 13.10 -23.89 9.91
N ALA A 120 12.78 -24.05 8.63
CA ALA A 120 12.72 -25.35 7.98
C ALA A 120 14.11 -25.96 7.72
N SER A 121 15.16 -25.14 7.56
CA SER A 121 16.54 -25.62 7.39
C SER A 121 17.23 -25.97 8.70
N GLY A 122 16.90 -25.31 9.82
CA GLY A 122 17.47 -25.62 11.14
C GLY A 122 16.80 -26.81 11.85
N ALA A 123 15.71 -27.33 11.30
CA ALA A 123 15.00 -28.51 11.81
C ALA A 123 15.45 -29.84 11.14
N LYS A 124 16.48 -29.79 10.27
CA LYS A 124 17.13 -30.96 9.65
C LYS A 124 18.50 -31.17 10.28
#